data_AF-A0A4Q2Z4I3-F1
#
_entry.id   AF-A0A4Q2Z4I3-F1
#
_cell.length_a   1.000
_cell.length_b   1.000
_cell.length_c   1.000
_cell.angle_alpha   90.00
_cell.angle_beta   90.00
_cell.angle_gamma   90.00
#
_symmetry.space_group_name_H-M   'P 1'
#
loop_
_entity.id
_entity.type
_entity.pdbx_description
1 polymer ?
#
loop_
_entity_poly.entity_id
_entity_poly.type
_entity_poly.pdbx_seq_one_letter_code
_entity_poly.pdbx_strand_id
1 'polypeptide(L)' 'MYHKVEPGTPASICDEIAVLAERYLMEPGKNGLQRIDAHIAAAMADSRWDDMSKWHRVRFRLIRLQQQRDIGGRLGCDSR' A
#
# COMPACT_ATOMS: atom_id res chain seq x y z
N MET A 1 28.33 3.57 -1.27
CA MET A 1 28.27 2.32 -2.08
C MET A 1 26.97 2.35 -2.85
N TYR A 2 27.00 2.60 -4.16
CA TYR A 2 25.81 2.66 -5.00
C TYR A 2 25.45 1.23 -5.42
N HIS A 3 24.34 0.68 -4.92
CA HIS A 3 23.81 -0.59 -5.41
C HIS A 3 23.36 -0.40 -6.86
N LYS A 4 24.07 -1.04 -7.79
CA LYS A 4 23.63 -1.20 -9.18
C LYS A 4 22.36 -2.05 -9.16
N VAL A 5 21.23 -1.45 -9.54
CA VAL A 5 19.97 -2.18 -9.71
C VAL A 5 20.03 -2.82 -11.09
N GLU A 6 20.23 -4.14 -11.15
CA GLU A 6 20.22 -4.90 -12.40
C GLU A 6 18.77 -5.00 -12.94
N PRO A 7 18.52 -4.69 -14.22
CA PRO A 7 17.20 -4.82 -14.81
C PRO A 7 16.91 -6.30 -15.05
N GLY A 8 16.27 -6.96 -14.08
CA GLY A 8 15.95 -8.39 -14.17
C GLY A 8 15.54 -9.05 -12.86
N THR A 9 15.70 -8.37 -11.71
CA THR A 9 15.16 -8.91 -10.45
C THR A 9 13.64 -8.76 -10.47
N PRO A 10 12.85 -9.85 -10.34
CA PRO A 10 11.42 -9.71 -10.12
C PRO A 10 11.27 -8.87 -8.85
N ALA A 11 10.56 -7.73 -8.95
CA ALA A 11 10.24 -6.92 -7.79
C ALA A 11 9.74 -7.87 -6.69
N SER A 12 10.38 -7.85 -5.53
CA SER A 12 10.00 -8.75 -4.44
C SER A 12 8.51 -8.55 -4.16
N ILE A 13 7.79 -9.58 -3.71
CA ILE A 13 6.38 -9.45 -3.30
C ILE A 13 6.21 -8.26 -2.32
N CYS A 14 7.23 -8.00 -1.50
CA CYS A 14 7.28 -6.84 -0.61
C CYS A 14 7.34 -5.50 -1.38
N ASP A 15 8.12 -5.44 -2.46
CA ASP A 15 8.24 -4.26 -3.33
C ASP A 15 6.91 -4.01 -4.06
N GLU A 16 6.27 -5.07 -4.56
CA GLU A 16 4.96 -4.96 -5.19
C GLU A 16 3.88 -4.44 -4.22
N ILE A 17 3.85 -4.96 -2.99
CA ILE A 17 2.93 -4.47 -1.95
C ILE A 17 3.17 -2.98 -1.65
N ALA A 18 4.44 -2.56 -1.59
CA ALA A 18 4.79 -1.16 -1.35
C ALA A 18 4.31 -0.26 -2.50
N VAL A 19 4.60 -0.64 -3.74
CA VAL A 19 4.19 0.10 -4.95
C VAL A 19 2.67 0.23 -5.04
N LEU A 20 1.93 -0.86 -4.78
CA LEU A 20 0.46 -0.83 -4.78
C LEU A 20 -0.08 0.08 -3.68
N ALA A 21 0.45 -0.03 -2.45
CA ALA A 21 -0.01 0.81 -1.33
C ALA A 21 0.25 2.30 -1.58
N GLU A 22 1.40 2.67 -2.15
CA GLU A 22 1.73 4.04 -2.52
C GLU A 22 0.80 4.58 -3.61
N ARG A 23 0.49 3.77 -4.62
CA ARG A 23 -0.46 4.15 -5.67
C ARG A 23 -1.84 4.48 -5.10
N TYR A 24 -2.35 3.65 -4.20
CA TYR A 24 -3.64 3.87 -3.53
C TYR A 24 -3.60 5.05 -2.54
N LEU A 25 -2.43 5.40 -2.00
CA LEU A 25 -2.25 6.57 -1.15
C LEU A 25 -2.35 7.89 -1.93
N MET A 26 -2.00 7.87 -3.21
CA MET A 26 -2.08 9.04 -4.10
C MET A 26 -3.49 9.28 -4.66
N GLU A 27 -4.40 8.31 -4.53
CA GLU A 27 -5.78 8.51 -4.97
C GLU A 27 -6.49 9.55 -4.09
N PRO A 28 -7.30 10.45 -4.70
CA PRO A 28 -7.99 11.49 -3.95
C PRO A 28 -9.05 10.90 -3.02
N GLY A 29 -9.10 11.42 -1.78
CA GLY A 29 -10.11 11.06 -0.78
C GLY A 29 -9.91 9.67 -0.15
N LYS A 30 -11.02 9.03 0.24
CA LYS A 30 -11.02 7.71 0.90
C LYS A 30 -11.18 6.54 -0.10
N ASN A 31 -10.93 6.78 -1.37
CA ASN A 31 -11.23 5.82 -2.44
C ASN A 31 -10.27 4.62 -2.45
N GLY A 32 -8.99 4.83 -2.11
CA GLY A 32 -8.00 3.76 -2.18
C GLY A 32 -8.29 2.56 -1.27
N LEU A 33 -8.77 2.80 -0.04
CA LEU A 33 -9.18 1.72 0.87
C LEU A 33 -10.41 0.96 0.35
N GLN A 34 -11.40 1.67 -0.17
CA GLN A 34 -12.62 1.05 -0.72
C GLN A 34 -12.30 0.14 -1.91
N ARG A 35 -11.36 0.55 -2.78
CA ARG A 35 -10.92 -0.27 -3.91
C ARG A 35 -10.16 -1.52 -3.46
N ILE A 36 -9.30 -1.40 -2.45
CA ILE A 36 -8.62 -2.57 -1.86
C ILE A 36 -9.64 -3.52 -1.24
N ASP A 37 -10.64 -3.00 -0.51
CA ASP A 37 -11.70 -3.84 0.08
C ASP A 37 -12.50 -4.58 -1.01
N ALA A 38 -12.74 -3.94 -2.18
CA ALA A 38 -13.37 -4.61 -3.33
C ALA A 38 -12.49 -5.75 -3.90
N HIS A 39 -11.17 -5.57 -3.97
CA HIS A 39 -10.26 -6.64 -4.39
C HIS A 39 -10.25 -7.82 -3.41
N ILE A 40 -10.32 -7.56 -2.09
CA ILE A 40 -10.43 -8.61 -1.07
C ILE A 40 -11.75 -9.36 -1.24
N ALA A 41 -12.86 -8.64 -1.43
CA ALA A 41 -14.17 -9.26 -1.64
C ALA A 41 -14.20 -10.15 -2.90
N ALA A 42 -13.61 -9.69 -4.01
CA ALA A 42 -13.49 -10.48 -5.23
C ALA A 42 -12.62 -11.74 -5.01
N ALA A 43 -11.45 -11.60 -4.37
CA ALA A 43 -10.58 -12.73 -4.07
C ALA A 43 -11.24 -13.76 -3.13
N MET A 44 -12.06 -13.31 -2.17
CA MET A 44 -12.86 -14.19 -1.33
C MET A 44 -13.92 -14.93 -2.13
N ALA A 45 -14.65 -14.24 -3.02
CA ALA A 45 -15.67 -14.86 -3.87
C ALA A 45 -15.08 -15.95 -4.78
N ASP A 46 -13.87 -15.72 -5.29
CA ASP A 46 -13.16 -16.66 -6.17
C ASP A 46 -12.31 -17.70 -5.40
N SER A 47 -12.33 -17.71 -4.06
CA SER A 47 -11.47 -18.56 -3.21
C SER A 47 -9.97 -18.46 -3.51
N ARG A 48 -9.51 -17.29 -3.96
CA ARG A 48 -8.11 -17.01 -4.29
C ARG A 48 -7.35 -16.50 -3.05
N TRP A 49 -6.90 -17.44 -2.22
CA TRP A 49 -6.29 -17.13 -0.92
C TRP A 49 -4.97 -16.35 -0.99
N ASP A 50 -4.14 -16.57 -2.02
CA ASP A 50 -2.91 -15.82 -2.23
C ASP A 50 -3.19 -14.35 -2.58
N ASP A 51 -4.13 -14.10 -3.48
CA ASP A 51 -4.60 -12.77 -3.83
C ASP A 51 -5.20 -12.07 -2.61
N MET A 52 -6.06 -12.76 -1.86
CA MET A 52 -6.65 -12.24 -0.63
C MET A 52 -5.55 -11.81 0.36
N SER A 53 -4.56 -12.67 0.59
CA SER A 53 -3.43 -12.40 1.48
C SER A 53 -2.61 -11.19 1.01
N LYS A 54 -2.36 -11.09 -0.30
CA LYS A 54 -1.68 -9.93 -0.90
C LYS A 54 -2.46 -8.64 -0.67
N TRP A 55 -3.77 -8.62 -0.95
CA TRP A 55 -4.59 -7.43 -0.78
C TRP A 55 -4.72 -7.00 0.68
N HIS A 56 -4.75 -7.94 1.63
CA HIS A 56 -4.66 -7.63 3.06
C HIS A 56 -3.34 -6.95 3.44
N ARG A 57 -2.20 -7.41 2.89
CA ARG A 57 -0.90 -6.79 3.14
C ARG A 57 -0.82 -5.38 2.54
N VAL A 58 -1.37 -5.17 1.34
CA VAL A 58 -1.51 -3.83 0.72
C VAL A 58 -2.37 -2.91 1.59
N ARG A 59 -3.51 -3.39 2.08
CA ARG A 59 -4.42 -2.65 2.99
C ARG A 59 -3.68 -2.19 4.24
N PHE A 60 -2.98 -3.10 4.92
CA PHE A 60 -2.23 -2.78 6.14
C PHE A 60 -1.13 -1.74 5.88
N ARG A 61 -0.39 -1.89 4.77
CA ARG A 61 0.67 -0.94 4.38
C ARG A 61 0.09 0.45 4.08
N LEU A 62 -1.03 0.53 3.36
CA LEU A 62 -1.70 1.80 3.07
C LEU A 62 -2.12 2.52 4.35
N ILE A 63 -2.77 1.82 5.29
CA ILE A 63 -3.18 2.39 6.59
C ILE A 63 -1.96 2.94 7.33
N ARG A 64 -0.85 2.19 7.35
CA ARG A 64 0.39 2.65 7.98
C ARG A 64 0.96 3.92 7.33
N LEU A 65 0.93 4.01 6.00
CA LEU A 65 1.40 5.22 5.29
C LEU A 65 0.48 6.42 5.55
N GLN A 66 -0.84 6.21 5.62
CA GLN A 66 -1.81 7.25 5.99
C GLN A 66 -1.55 7.77 7.42
N GLN A 67 -1.33 6.87 8.38
CA GLN A 67 -0.99 7.24 9.76
C GLN A 67 0.34 8.00 9.84
N GLN A 68 1.36 7.58 9.10
CA GLN A 68 2.65 8.30 9.05
C GLN A 68 2.51 9.72 8.49
N ARG A 69 1.67 9.90 7.48
CA ARG A 69 1.35 11.23 6.93
C ARG A 69 0.55 12.09 7.90
N ASP A 70 -0.42 11.51 8.59
CA ASP A 70 -1.20 12.23 9.61
C ASP A 70 -0.29 12.70 10.75
N ILE A 71 0.57 11.82 11.27
CA ILE A 71 1.54 12.17 12.31
C ILE A 71 2.55 13.21 11.81
N GLY A 72 3.10 13.05 10.60
CA GLY A 72 4.04 14.00 10.00
C GLY A 72 3.41 15.36 9.72
N GLY A 73 2.14 15.40 9.32
CA GLY A 73 1.37 16.64 9.17
C GLY A 73 1.06 17.30 10.51
N ARG A 74 0.85 16.50 11.56
CA ARG A 74 0.54 16.98 12.91
C ARG A 74 1.77 17.50 13.66
N LEU A 75 2.96 16.94 13.39
CA LEU A 75 4.24 17.42 13.92
C LEU A 75 4.77 18.65 13.17
N GLY A 76 4.30 18.91 11.94
CA GLY A 76 4.67 20.08 11.14
C GLY A 76 3.92 21.38 11.48
N CYS A 77 2.97 21.34 12.43
CA CYS A 77 2.18 22.51 12.81
C CYS A 77 2.55 23.11 14.18
N ASP A 78 3.56 22.55 14.87
CA ASP A 78 4.01 23.04 16.20
C ASP A 78 5.23 23.96 16.08
N SER A 79 5.12 24.95 15.20
CA SER A 79 6.08 26.07 15.10
C SER A 79 5.29 27.35 15.05
N ARG A 80 4.67 27.71 16.19
CA ARG A 80 4.17 29.06 16.41
C ARG A 80 4.42 29.50 17.84
#